data_AF-A0A7K3YXD8-F1
#
_entry.id   AF-A0A7K3YXD8-F1
#
_cell.length_a   1.000
_cell.length_b   1.000
_cell.length_c   1.000
_cell.angle_alpha   90.00
_cell.angle_beta   90.00
_cell.angle_gamma   90.00
#
_symmetry.space_group_name_H-M   'P 1'
#
loop_
_entity.id
_entity.type
_entity.pdbx_description
1 polymer ?
#
loop_
_entity_poly.entity_id
_entity_poly.type
_entity_poly.pdbx_seq_one_letter_code
_entity_poly.pdbx_strand_id
1 'polypeptide(L)'
;HYDIGGTSSENPVSHGVGVLMNIVRLISLRRPLVFFGVPGLLFAFIGVATEIYTFSEFYRSGQFHYIIFTAGFAALILGLLLAISGMILYSLVQIVGQGKAAPATTAGSPVGQGAGKVEQGDSH
;
A
#
# COMPACT_ATOMS: atom_id res chain seq x y z
N HIS A 1 39.18 -41.64 21.39
CA HIS A 1 38.18 -40.94 22.21
C HIS A 1 37.93 -39.60 21.54
N TYR A 2 36.72 -39.46 21.00
CA TYR A 2 36.13 -38.32 20.28
C TYR A 2 36.88 -37.75 19.07
N ASP A 3 36.47 -38.27 17.92
CA ASP A 3 36.42 -37.58 16.64
C ASP A 3 35.26 -36.56 16.74
N ILE A 4 35.59 -35.26 16.80
CA ILE A 4 34.61 -34.18 16.75
C ILE A 4 34.13 -34.04 15.31
N GLY A 5 33.21 -34.95 14.95
CA GLY A 5 32.47 -34.92 13.71
C GLY A 5 31.79 -33.59 13.52
N GLY A 6 32.09 -32.97 12.37
CA GLY A 6 31.26 -32.01 11.66
C GLY A 6 30.46 -31.08 12.55
N THR A 7 31.13 -30.10 13.16
CA THR A 7 30.42 -28.92 13.64
C THR A 7 29.60 -28.40 12.47
N SER A 8 28.30 -28.37 12.67
CA SER A 8 27.33 -27.77 11.78
C SER A 8 27.79 -26.35 11.46
N SER A 9 28.49 -26.22 10.33
CA SER A 9 28.67 -24.96 9.65
C SER A 9 27.37 -24.72 8.88
N GLU A 10 26.25 -24.67 9.59
CA GLU A 10 25.06 -24.01 9.09
C GLU A 10 25.47 -22.55 8.97
N ASN A 11 25.92 -22.22 7.77
CA ASN A 11 26.53 -20.96 7.40
C ASN A 11 25.71 -19.81 8.02
N PRO A 12 26.24 -19.00 8.95
CA PRO A 12 25.48 -17.87 9.53
C PRO A 12 24.96 -16.92 8.44
N VAL A 13 25.56 -16.98 7.24
CA VAL A 13 25.06 -16.35 6.02
C VAL A 13 23.76 -17.00 5.50
N SER A 14 23.60 -18.32 5.48
CA SER A 14 22.32 -18.95 5.08
C SER A 14 21.23 -18.70 6.11
N HIS A 15 21.58 -18.68 7.40
CA HIS A 15 20.65 -18.31 8.46
C HIS A 15 20.22 -16.84 8.35
N GLY A 16 21.18 -15.92 8.14
CA GLY A 16 20.92 -14.49 7.92
C GLY A 16 20.14 -14.19 6.63
N VAL A 17 20.44 -14.88 5.52
CA VAL A 17 19.70 -14.78 4.26
C VAL A 17 18.27 -15.31 4.42
N GLY A 18 18.05 -16.33 5.25
CA GLY A 18 16.70 -16.79 5.62
C GLY A 18 15.87 -15.71 6.32
N VAL A 19 16.48 -14.96 7.26
CA VAL A 19 15.84 -13.81 7.91
C VAL A 19 15.56 -12.69 6.92
N LEU A 20 16.52 -12.36 6.05
CA LEU A 20 16.36 -11.31 5.04
C LEU A 20 15.25 -11.66 4.04
N MET A 21 15.20 -12.91 3.57
CA MET A 21 14.12 -13.41 2.72
C MET A 21 12.77 -13.32 3.42
N ASN A 22 12.69 -13.65 4.72
CA ASN A 22 11.44 -13.53 5.48
C ASN A 22 11.00 -12.06 5.63
N ILE A 23 11.93 -11.13 5.86
CA ILE A 23 11.67 -9.69 5.90
C ILE A 23 11.16 -9.20 4.53
N VAL A 24 11.83 -9.57 3.43
CA VAL A 24 11.38 -9.23 2.07
C VAL A 24 10.01 -9.84 1.79
N ARG A 25 9.73 -11.07 2.24
CA ARG A 25 8.40 -11.69 2.13
C ARG A 25 7.34 -10.93 2.92
N LEU A 26 7.67 -10.46 4.13
CA LEU A 26 6.82 -9.59 4.95
C LEU A 26 6.54 -8.25 4.26
N ILE A 27 7.54 -7.64 3.63
CA ILE A 27 7.44 -6.37 2.90
C ILE A 27 6.63 -6.54 1.61
N SER A 28 6.90 -7.59 0.83
CA SER A 28 6.28 -7.81 -0.48
C SER A 28 4.85 -8.37 -0.41
N LEU A 29 4.52 -9.24 0.56
CA LEU A 29 3.22 -9.93 0.54
C LEU A 29 2.13 -9.25 1.35
N ARG A 30 2.45 -8.43 2.36
CA ARG A 30 1.41 -8.05 3.33
C ARG A 30 0.64 -6.80 2.95
N ARG A 31 1.26 -5.63 2.79
CA ARG A 31 0.64 -4.40 2.23
C ARG A 31 1.72 -3.37 1.86
N PRO A 32 2.15 -3.25 0.60
CA PRO A 32 3.12 -2.21 0.21
C PRO A 32 2.63 -0.79 0.52
N LEU A 33 1.31 -0.56 0.57
CA LEU A 33 0.70 0.70 1.02
C LEU A 33 1.18 1.13 2.41
N VAL A 34 1.28 0.19 3.35
CA VAL A 34 1.61 0.51 4.75
C VAL A 34 3.11 0.79 4.87
N PHE A 35 3.93 0.12 4.08
CA PHE A 35 5.38 0.27 4.13
C PHE A 35 5.89 1.59 3.53
N PHE A 36 5.26 2.06 2.44
CA PHE A 36 5.62 3.35 1.81
C PHE A 36 4.72 4.50 2.26
N GLY A 37 3.44 4.24 2.48
CA GLY A 37 2.45 5.27 2.82
C GLY A 37 2.55 5.77 4.25
N VAL A 38 2.80 4.91 5.25
CA VAL A 38 2.95 5.35 6.66
C VAL A 38 4.15 6.28 6.85
N PRO A 39 5.38 5.90 6.44
CA PRO A 39 6.51 6.83 6.53
C PRO A 39 6.30 8.04 5.62
N GLY A 40 5.74 7.89 4.42
CA GLY A 40 5.44 9.02 3.52
C GLY A 40 4.51 10.05 4.14
N LEU A 41 3.42 9.60 4.79
CA LEU A 41 2.50 10.47 5.52
C LEU A 41 3.17 11.15 6.71
N LEU A 42 4.00 10.43 7.48
CA LEU A 42 4.76 11.03 8.59
C LEU A 42 5.68 12.15 8.08
N PHE A 43 6.44 11.90 7.01
CA PHE A 43 7.28 12.92 6.39
C PHE A 43 6.47 14.11 5.84
N ALA A 44 5.32 13.85 5.21
CA ALA A 44 4.44 14.90 4.74
C ALA A 44 3.90 15.76 5.91
N PHE A 45 3.45 15.13 7.01
CA PHE A 45 3.00 15.87 8.19
C PHE A 45 4.11 16.73 8.81
N ILE A 46 5.33 16.18 8.92
CA ILE A 46 6.49 16.92 9.45
C ILE A 46 6.84 18.10 8.55
N GLY A 47 6.83 17.89 7.22
CA GLY A 47 7.11 18.95 6.27
C GLY A 47 6.09 20.08 6.33
N VAL A 48 4.79 19.76 6.42
CA VAL A 48 3.72 20.77 6.57
C VAL A 48 3.90 21.54 7.87
N ALA A 49 4.16 20.85 8.98
CA ALA A 49 4.40 21.50 10.27
C ALA A 49 5.61 22.45 10.23
N THR A 50 6.68 22.04 9.53
CA THR A 50 7.90 22.85 9.37
C THR A 50 7.65 24.09 8.52
N GLU A 51 6.85 23.98 7.45
CA GLU A 51 6.45 25.14 6.64
C GLU A 51 5.60 26.13 7.44
N ILE A 52 4.60 25.64 8.18
CA ILE A 52 3.74 26.48 9.04
C ILE A 52 4.61 27.21 10.08
N TYR A 53 5.54 26.48 10.71
CA TYR A 53 6.48 27.07 11.67
C TYR A 53 7.32 28.17 11.03
N THR A 54 7.87 27.92 9.84
CA THR A 54 8.70 28.90 9.12
C THR A 54 7.90 30.15 8.74
N PHE A 55 6.65 29.98 8.29
CA PHE A 55 5.76 31.10 8.01
C PHE A 55 5.43 31.91 9.28
N SER A 56 5.17 31.24 10.40
CA SER A 56 4.87 31.92 11.67
C SER A 56 6.04 32.77 12.16
N GLU A 57 7.27 32.28 11.97
CA GLU A 57 8.49 32.98 12.36
C GLU A 57 8.81 34.13 11.41
N PHE A 58 8.53 33.96 10.11
CA PHE A 58 8.64 35.05 9.13
C PHE A 58 7.73 36.24 9.50
N TYR A 59 6.49 35.97 9.90
CA TYR A 59 5.53 37.03 10.31
C TYR A 59 5.95 37.77 11.58
N ARG A 60 6.62 37.09 12.53
CA ARG A 60 7.04 37.72 13.81
C ARG A 60 8.36 38.48 13.70
N SER A 61 9.33 37.91 12.99
CA SER A 61 10.73 38.32 13.09
C SER A 61 11.23 39.06 11.84
N GLY A 62 10.50 38.99 10.72
CA GLY A 62 10.92 39.54 9.42
C GLY A 62 12.16 38.85 8.83
N GLN A 63 12.69 37.82 9.49
CA GLN A 63 13.86 37.05 9.11
C GLN A 63 13.39 35.74 8.47
N PHE A 64 13.62 35.60 7.17
CA PHE A 64 13.24 34.41 6.41
C PHE A 64 14.27 33.28 6.63
N HIS A 65 13.90 32.27 7.42
CA HIS A 65 14.75 31.12 7.69
C HIS A 65 14.73 30.13 6.51
N TYR A 66 15.44 30.48 5.43
CA TYR A 66 15.44 29.71 4.18
C TYR A 66 15.87 28.24 4.35
N ILE A 67 16.78 27.95 5.29
CA ILE A 67 17.29 26.59 5.54
C ILE A 67 16.14 25.67 6.00
N ILE A 68 15.33 26.14 6.96
CA ILE A 68 14.22 25.37 7.53
C ILE A 68 13.09 25.23 6.50
N PHE A 69 12.82 26.30 5.74
CA PHE A 69 11.87 26.27 4.64
C PHE A 69 12.26 25.24 3.56
N THR A 70 13.49 25.30 3.04
CA THR A 70 13.97 24.38 2.01
C THR A 70 14.01 22.94 2.51
N ALA A 71 14.42 22.71 3.77
CA ALA A 71 14.41 21.37 4.37
C ALA A 71 12.97 20.83 4.53
N GLY A 72 12.03 21.65 5.01
CA GLY A 72 10.62 21.31 5.13
C GLY A 72 9.98 20.99 3.77
N PHE A 73 10.25 21.83 2.77
CA PHE A 73 9.77 21.64 1.40
C PHE A 73 10.32 20.35 0.75
N ALA A 74 11.61 20.07 0.94
CA ALA A 74 12.21 18.82 0.47
C ALA A 74 11.60 17.59 1.17
N ALA A 75 11.38 17.66 2.49
CA ALA A 75 10.73 16.62 3.26
C ALA A 75 9.27 16.40 2.82
N LEU A 76 8.55 17.46 2.48
CA LEU A 76 7.19 17.39 1.91
C LEU A 76 7.15 16.65 0.59
N ILE A 77 8.01 17.04 -0.36
CA ILE A 77 8.10 16.40 -1.67
C ILE A 77 8.42 14.92 -1.49
N LEU A 78 9.41 14.60 -0.64
CA LEU A 78 9.76 13.21 -0.35
C LEU A 78 8.58 12.43 0.25
N GLY A 79 7.88 13.00 1.24
CA GLY A 79 6.71 12.39 1.86
C GLY A 79 5.58 12.12 0.85
N LEU A 80 5.28 13.09 -0.03
CA LEU A 80 4.29 12.96 -1.09
C LEU A 80 4.68 11.91 -2.13
N LEU A 81 5.95 11.86 -2.55
CA LEU A 81 6.46 10.84 -3.47
C LEU A 81 6.30 9.43 -2.88
N LEU A 82 6.63 9.27 -1.59
CA LEU A 82 6.45 8.00 -0.88
C LEU A 82 4.96 7.62 -0.78
N ALA A 83 4.09 8.59 -0.48
CA ALA A 83 2.65 8.37 -0.40
C ALA A 83 2.06 7.94 -1.75
N ILE A 84 2.43 8.62 -2.84
CA ILE A 84 2.00 8.29 -4.20
C ILE A 84 2.51 6.90 -4.60
N SER A 85 3.78 6.59 -4.32
CA SER A 85 4.35 5.26 -4.57
C SER A 85 3.56 4.17 -3.82
N GLY A 86 3.28 4.37 -2.53
CA GLY A 86 2.46 3.46 -1.73
C GLY A 86 1.04 3.28 -2.30
N MET A 87 0.42 4.36 -2.77
CA MET A 87 -0.90 4.34 -3.42
C MET A 87 -0.88 3.58 -4.75
N ILE A 88 0.16 3.75 -5.57
CA ILE A 88 0.35 3.00 -6.81
C ILE A 88 0.49 1.51 -6.52
N LEU A 89 1.36 1.13 -5.58
CA LEU A 89 1.53 -0.28 -5.23
C LEU A 89 0.25 -0.89 -4.64
N TYR A 90 -0.54 -0.12 -3.87
CA TYR A 90 -1.86 -0.55 -3.41
C TYR A 90 -2.82 -0.84 -4.56
N SER A 91 -2.87 0.07 -5.54
CA SER A 91 -3.67 -0.10 -6.76
C SER A 91 -3.25 -1.36 -7.52
N LEU A 92 -1.94 -1.57 -7.72
CA LEU A 92 -1.40 -2.76 -8.39
C LEU A 92 -1.78 -4.06 -7.67
N VAL A 93 -1.63 -4.10 -6.34
CA VAL A 93 -2.01 -5.27 -5.55
C VAL A 93 -3.51 -5.54 -5.63
N GLN A 94 -4.34 -4.50 -5.61
CA GLN A 94 -5.78 -4.67 -5.79
C GLN A 94 -6.13 -5.21 -7.19
N ILE A 95 -5.53 -4.68 -8.26
CA ILE A 95 -5.79 -5.13 -9.62
C ILE A 95 -5.35 -6.59 -9.82
N VAL A 96 -4.15 -6.96 -9.35
CA VAL A 96 -3.66 -8.35 -9.43
C VAL A 96 -4.49 -9.30 -8.58
N GLY A 97 -4.98 -8.85 -7.41
CA GLY A 97 -5.90 -9.61 -6.57
C GLY A 97 -7.27 -9.81 -7.20
N GLN A 98 -7.82 -8.77 -7.83
CA GLN A 98 -9.10 -8.82 -8.55
C GLN A 98 -9.03 -9.70 -9.81
N GLY A 99 -7.86 -9.77 -10.46
CA GLY A 99 -7.63 -10.70 -11.59
C GLY A 99 -7.76 -12.18 -11.23
N LYS A 100 -7.73 -12.54 -9.94
CA LYS A 100 -8.00 -13.91 -9.44
C LYS A 100 -9.46 -14.17 -9.05
N ALA A 101 -10.31 -13.14 -9.05
CA ALA A 101 -11.70 -13.20 -8.57
C ALA A 101 -12.74 -12.97 -9.69
N ALA A 102 -12.46 -13.42 -10.91
CA ALA A 102 -13.45 -13.43 -11.98
C ALA A 102 -13.77 -14.86 -12.43
N PRO A 103 -14.79 -15.53 -11.86
CA PRO A 103 -15.64 -16.37 -12.69
C PRO A 103 -16.55 -15.45 -13.50
N ALA A 104 -16.38 -15.50 -14.81
CA ALA A 104 -17.35 -15.00 -15.75
C ALA A 104 -18.67 -15.77 -15.57
N THR A 105 -19.57 -15.27 -14.74
CA THR A 105 -20.97 -15.71 -14.70
C THR A 105 -21.87 -14.50 -14.57
N THR A 106 -22.29 -14.02 -15.75
CA THR A 106 -23.68 -13.81 -16.19
C THR A 106 -23.79 -12.57 -17.09
N ALA A 107 -23.19 -12.67 -18.28
CA ALA A 107 -23.74 -11.98 -19.45
C ALA A 107 -24.47 -13.04 -20.26
N GLY A 108 -25.80 -12.98 -20.25
CA GLY A 108 -26.64 -13.93 -20.96
C GLY A 108 -28.10 -13.82 -20.53
N SER A 109 -28.72 -12.67 -20.77
CA SER A 109 -30.17 -12.65 -20.92
C SER A 109 -30.55 -13.37 -22.21
N PRO A 110 -31.57 -14.22 -22.20
CA PRO A 110 -32.47 -14.32 -23.33
C PRO A 110 -33.90 -13.93 -22.89
N VAL A 111 -34.42 -12.92 -23.58
CA VAL A 111 -35.71 -12.99 -24.27
C VAL A 111 -36.87 -13.69 -23.53
N GLY A 112 -37.86 -12.86 -23.15
CA GLY A 112 -39.27 -13.13 -23.44
C GLY A 112 -39.92 -14.32 -22.74
N GLN A 113 -40.51 -14.07 -21.58
CA GLN A 113 -41.76 -14.73 -21.21
C GLN A 113 -42.75 -13.68 -20.74
N GLY A 114 -43.40 -13.07 -21.73
CA GLY A 114 -44.57 -12.25 -21.51
C GLY A 114 -45.64 -13.07 -20.79
N ALA A 115 -46.21 -12.46 -19.77
CA ALA A 115 -47.41 -12.90 -19.10
C ALA A 115 -48.51 -13.22 -20.12
N GLY A 116 -49.07 -14.43 -20.03
CA GLY A 116 -50.08 -14.88 -20.97
C GLY A 116 -50.61 -16.28 -20.69
N LYS A 117 -50.91 -16.60 -19.42
CA LYS A 117 -51.96 -17.59 -19.09
C LYS A 117 -52.37 -17.47 -17.62
N VAL A 118 -53.21 -16.48 -17.34
CA VAL A 118 -54.19 -16.54 -16.25
C VAL A 118 -55.54 -16.42 -16.93
N GLU A 119 -56.27 -17.52 -17.00
CA GLU A 119 -57.73 -17.55 -16.84
C GLU A 119 -58.14 -19.02 -16.72
N GLN A 120 -58.15 -19.43 -15.47
CA GLN A 120 -59.00 -20.49 -14.96
C GLN A 120 -60.31 -19.82 -14.56
N GLY A 121 -61.36 -20.01 -15.35
CA GLY A 121 -62.78 -19.90 -14.95
C GLY A 121 -63.43 -21.17 -15.47
N ASP A 122 -63.76 -22.14 -14.63
CA ASP A 122 -64.95 -22.21 -13.78
C ASP A 122 -66.28 -22.05 -14.54
N SER A 123 -67.19 -22.97 -14.20
CA SER A 123 -68.63 -23.05 -14.52
C SER A 123 -69.11 -23.59 -15.88
N HIS A 124 -69.76 -24.76 -15.77
CA HIS A 124 -70.80 -25.38 -16.63
C HIS A 124 -70.40 -26.20 -17.87
#